data_AF-A0A517XYJ8-F1
#
_entry.id   AF-A0A517XYJ8-F1
#
_cell.length_a   1.000
_cell.length_b   1.000
_cell.length_c   1.000
_cell.angle_alpha   90.00
_cell.angle_beta   90.00
_cell.angle_gamma   90.00
#
_symmetry.space_group_name_H-M   'P 1'
#
loop_
_entity.id
_entity.type
_entity.pdbx_description
1 polymer ?
#
loop_
_entity_poly.entity_id
_entity_poly.type
_entity_poly.pdbx_seq_one_letter_code
_entity_poly.pdbx_strand_id
1 'polypeptide(L)'
;MTPAVLMLALATPGQPAEPEAKTFTAPGGKALPYRLIRPAGVEPGKKYPLVLVLHGAGERGSDNTKQLIHVWEKGTGPLGRAEVKEAKAFALLPQCPDGKQWVNVPWAKGSYTSPAVSEPLDLALQLVDASLKELPIDPDRVYVMGLSMGGYGTFDAIQRRPGLFAAAVPVCGAMDVSKSKDVAKVAVWAFHGDKDTVVPPSGSREAVAALRAAGAQPRYTEYPGVGHNSWAPAFRERELWTWVFAQRRGK
;
A
#
# COMPACT_ATOMS: atom_id res chain seq x y z
N MET A 1 10.73 -5.21 -36.27
CA MET A 1 10.25 -5.26 -34.87
C MET A 1 8.83 -4.74 -34.87
N THR A 2 7.86 -5.64 -34.77
CA THR A 2 6.43 -5.32 -34.74
C THR A 2 6.06 -4.85 -33.34
N PRO A 3 5.37 -3.70 -33.16
CA PRO A 3 4.91 -3.29 -31.85
C PRO A 3 3.78 -4.25 -31.42
N ALA A 4 3.90 -4.81 -30.22
CA ALA A 4 2.85 -5.63 -29.62
C ALA A 4 1.67 -4.73 -29.26
N VAL A 5 0.56 -4.88 -29.98
CA VAL A 5 -0.71 -4.22 -29.67
C VAL A 5 -1.30 -4.92 -28.45
N LEU A 6 -1.39 -4.19 -27.33
CA LEU A 6 -2.05 -4.64 -26.12
C LEU A 6 -3.56 -4.72 -26.38
N MET A 7 -4.10 -5.92 -26.59
CA MET A 7 -5.55 -6.12 -26.64
C MET A 7 -6.15 -5.83 -25.25
N LEU A 8 -6.99 -4.79 -25.18
CA LEU A 8 -7.89 -4.60 -24.04
C LEU A 8 -8.91 -5.74 -24.05
N ALA A 9 -8.79 -6.67 -23.12
CA ALA A 9 -9.92 -7.52 -22.75
C ALA A 9 -11.00 -6.62 -22.13
N LEU A 10 -12.19 -6.57 -22.74
CA LEU A 10 -13.34 -5.86 -22.19
C LEU A 10 -13.82 -6.61 -20.95
N ALA A 11 -13.71 -5.99 -19.78
CA ALA A 11 -14.32 -6.50 -18.56
C ALA A 11 -15.85 -6.50 -18.69
N THR A 12 -16.52 -7.53 -18.18
CA THR A 12 -17.97 -7.58 -18.04
C THR A 12 -18.47 -6.41 -17.18
N PRO A 13 -19.57 -5.73 -17.56
CA PRO A 13 -20.10 -4.62 -16.77
C PRO A 13 -20.47 -5.04 -15.34
N GLY A 14 -19.94 -4.34 -14.34
CA GLY A 14 -20.41 -4.43 -12.94
C GLY A 14 -19.53 -5.22 -11.96
N GLN A 15 -18.52 -5.96 -12.43
CA GLN A 15 -17.51 -6.57 -11.54
C GLN A 15 -16.14 -5.92 -11.78
N PRO A 16 -15.37 -5.65 -10.71
CA PRO A 16 -13.98 -5.24 -10.87
C PRO A 16 -13.24 -6.39 -11.56
N ALA A 17 -12.36 -6.07 -12.51
CA ALA A 17 -11.59 -7.08 -13.22
C ALA A 17 -10.80 -7.93 -12.21
N GLU A 18 -10.78 -9.25 -12.41
CA GLU A 18 -9.97 -10.15 -11.59
C GLU A 18 -8.49 -9.70 -11.60
N PRO A 19 -7.75 -9.84 -10.49
CA PRO A 19 -6.38 -9.34 -10.42
C PRO A 19 -5.46 -10.07 -11.40
N GLU A 20 -4.94 -9.34 -12.40
CA GLU A 20 -4.03 -9.87 -13.42
C GLU A 20 -2.70 -10.30 -12.77
N ALA A 21 -2.27 -11.54 -12.97
CA ALA A 21 -0.92 -11.98 -12.62
C ALA A 21 0.10 -11.34 -13.56
N LYS A 22 1.07 -10.62 -13.01
CA LYS A 22 2.17 -10.01 -13.76
C LYS A 22 3.50 -10.17 -13.03
N THR A 23 4.58 -9.90 -13.75
CA THR A 23 5.93 -9.81 -13.20
C THR A 23 6.54 -8.49 -13.66
N PHE A 24 7.04 -7.71 -12.72
CA PHE A 24 7.82 -6.52 -13.02
C PHE A 24 9.28 -6.91 -13.09
N THR A 25 10.00 -6.45 -14.13
CA THR A 25 11.44 -6.65 -14.26
C THR A 25 12.12 -5.29 -14.29
N ALA A 26 12.91 -5.01 -13.26
CA ALA A 26 13.66 -3.76 -13.16
C ALA A 26 14.86 -3.74 -14.13
N PRO A 27 15.36 -2.54 -14.49
CA PRO A 27 16.67 -2.41 -15.11
C PRO A 27 17.73 -3.11 -14.24
N GLY A 28 18.40 -4.11 -14.80
CA GLY A 28 19.31 -5.01 -14.05
C GLY A 28 18.75 -6.42 -13.81
N GLY A 29 17.56 -6.74 -14.32
CA GLY A 29 17.05 -8.12 -14.42
C GLY A 29 16.40 -8.68 -13.16
N LYS A 30 16.36 -7.91 -12.07
CA LYS A 30 15.63 -8.29 -10.85
C LYS A 30 14.12 -8.26 -11.12
N ALA A 31 13.41 -9.26 -10.63
CA ALA A 31 11.99 -9.44 -10.88
C ALA A 31 11.15 -9.42 -9.59
N LEU A 32 9.93 -8.89 -9.70
CA LEU A 32 8.94 -8.86 -8.62
C LEU A 32 7.59 -9.35 -9.15
N PRO A 33 7.07 -10.51 -8.72
CA PRO A 33 5.71 -10.91 -9.03
C PRO A 33 4.73 -9.94 -8.38
N TYR A 34 3.68 -9.56 -9.12
CA TYR A 34 2.63 -8.70 -8.60
C TYR A 34 1.27 -9.00 -9.23
N ARG A 35 0.22 -8.55 -8.56
CA ARG A 35 -1.13 -8.49 -9.11
C ARG A 35 -1.49 -7.06 -9.48
N LEU A 36 -2.09 -6.90 -10.64
CA LEU A 36 -2.65 -5.64 -11.11
C LEU A 36 -4.17 -5.73 -11.13
N ILE A 37 -4.85 -4.82 -10.45
CA ILE A 37 -6.29 -4.63 -10.60
C ILE A 37 -6.50 -3.38 -11.45
N ARG A 38 -7.21 -3.54 -12.56
CA ARG A 38 -7.67 -2.44 -13.40
C ARG A 38 -9.11 -2.10 -13.06
N PRO A 39 -9.44 -0.81 -12.91
CA PRO A 39 -10.82 -0.39 -12.76
C PRO A 39 -11.59 -0.58 -14.07
N ALA A 40 -12.88 -0.89 -13.97
CA ALA A 40 -13.76 -0.88 -15.14
C ALA A 40 -14.04 0.57 -15.60
N GLY A 41 -14.28 0.74 -16.90
CA GLY A 41 -14.72 2.03 -17.45
C GLY A 41 -13.66 3.14 -17.37
N VAL A 42 -12.39 2.82 -17.56
CA VAL A 42 -11.33 3.81 -17.82
C VAL A 42 -11.65 4.54 -19.12
N GLU A 43 -11.73 5.86 -19.07
CA GLU A 43 -12.08 6.71 -20.21
C GLU A 43 -10.82 7.33 -20.82
N PRO A 44 -10.71 7.40 -22.16
CA PRO A 44 -9.60 8.08 -22.82
C PRO A 44 -9.44 9.53 -22.33
N GLY A 45 -8.21 9.94 -22.08
CA GLY A 45 -7.87 11.31 -21.64
C GLY A 45 -8.13 11.60 -20.15
N LYS A 46 -8.76 10.70 -19.39
CA LYS A 46 -8.89 10.82 -17.93
C LYS A 46 -7.75 10.09 -17.20
N LYS A 47 -7.45 10.54 -15.98
CA LYS A 47 -6.47 9.94 -15.08
C LYS A 47 -7.12 9.51 -13.76
N TYR A 48 -6.66 8.41 -13.20
CA TYR A 48 -7.31 7.72 -12.09
C TYR A 48 -6.34 7.41 -10.94
N PRO A 49 -6.83 7.15 -9.72
CA PRO A 49 -5.94 6.87 -8.60
C PRO A 49 -5.20 5.55 -8.71
N LEU A 50 -4.11 5.43 -7.95
CA LEU A 50 -3.37 4.19 -7.75
C LEU A 50 -3.23 3.89 -6.27
N VAL A 51 -3.45 2.64 -5.86
CA VAL A 51 -3.15 2.12 -4.52
C VAL A 51 -2.06 1.05 -4.61
N LEU A 52 -0.91 1.29 -3.98
CA LEU A 52 0.10 0.26 -3.71
C LEU A 52 -0.28 -0.48 -2.41
N VAL A 53 -0.38 -1.80 -2.46
CA VAL A 53 -0.77 -2.63 -1.31
C VAL A 53 0.37 -3.57 -0.92
N LEU A 54 0.91 -3.39 0.27
CA LEU A 54 2.01 -4.19 0.81
C LEU A 54 1.45 -5.21 1.81
N HIS A 55 1.62 -6.50 1.51
CA HIS A 55 1.10 -7.59 2.33
C HIS A 55 1.95 -7.86 3.58
N GLY A 56 1.44 -8.68 4.51
CA GLY A 56 2.10 -9.10 5.73
C GLY A 56 3.09 -10.25 5.53
N ALA A 57 3.78 -10.67 6.59
CA ALA A 57 4.83 -11.68 6.47
C ALA A 57 4.30 -13.08 6.05
N GLY A 58 3.02 -13.37 6.30
CA GLY A 58 2.38 -14.64 5.96
C GLY A 58 2.16 -14.84 4.46
N GLU A 59 2.08 -13.74 3.71
CA GLU A 59 1.75 -13.77 2.28
C GLU A 59 3.00 -13.73 1.38
N ARG A 60 4.19 -13.80 1.98
CA ARG A 60 5.44 -13.97 1.24
C ARG A 60 5.41 -15.24 0.40
N GLY A 61 6.13 -15.20 -0.71
CA GLY A 61 6.23 -16.35 -1.61
C GLY A 61 6.57 -15.94 -3.04
N SER A 62 6.36 -16.90 -3.92
CA SER A 62 6.58 -16.79 -5.37
C SER A 62 5.38 -17.25 -6.19
N ASP A 63 4.29 -17.65 -5.54
CA ASP A 63 3.06 -18.18 -6.15
C ASP A 63 2.21 -17.10 -6.85
N ASN A 64 2.48 -15.82 -6.54
CA ASN A 64 1.75 -14.66 -7.02
C ASN A 64 0.25 -14.72 -6.68
N THR A 65 -0.17 -15.37 -5.59
CA THR A 65 -1.58 -15.42 -5.15
C THR A 65 -1.76 -15.00 -3.70
N LYS A 66 -0.86 -15.40 -2.78
CA LYS A 66 -1.04 -15.19 -1.34
C LYS A 66 -1.20 -13.73 -0.95
N GLN A 67 -0.59 -12.79 -1.69
CA GLN A 67 -0.72 -11.36 -1.39
C GLN A 67 -2.15 -10.81 -1.53
N LEU A 68 -3.07 -11.59 -2.12
CA LEU A 68 -4.47 -11.24 -2.26
C LEU A 68 -5.30 -11.53 -0.99
N ILE A 69 -4.83 -12.43 -0.10
CA ILE A 69 -5.64 -13.07 0.96
C ILE A 69 -6.43 -12.07 1.82
N HIS A 70 -5.85 -10.93 2.18
CA HIS A 70 -6.48 -9.96 3.10
C HIS A 70 -7.20 -8.81 2.40
N VAL A 71 -7.09 -8.69 1.08
CA VAL A 71 -7.49 -7.48 0.34
C VAL A 71 -8.38 -7.77 -0.87
N TRP A 72 -8.37 -9.01 -1.36
CA TRP A 72 -9.20 -9.48 -2.47
C TRP A 72 -9.88 -10.81 -2.12
N GLU A 73 -11.20 -10.76 -2.03
CA GLU A 73 -12.07 -11.93 -1.86
C GLU A 73 -13.10 -11.91 -2.99
N LYS A 74 -12.77 -12.44 -4.17
CA LYS A 74 -13.68 -12.49 -5.34
C LYS A 74 -14.41 -11.16 -5.63
N GLY A 75 -13.71 -10.03 -5.48
CA GLY A 75 -14.26 -8.69 -5.69
C GLY A 75 -15.18 -8.14 -4.59
N THR A 76 -15.26 -8.77 -3.40
CA THR A 76 -15.99 -8.28 -2.21
C THR A 76 -15.08 -7.87 -1.04
N GLY A 77 -13.80 -8.23 -1.08
CA GLY A 77 -12.80 -7.79 -0.10
C GLY A 77 -12.55 -6.27 -0.11
N PRO A 78 -11.58 -5.76 0.68
CA PRO A 78 -11.28 -4.32 0.78
C PRO A 78 -11.17 -3.58 -0.56
N LEU A 79 -10.48 -4.15 -1.56
CA LEU A 79 -10.35 -3.55 -2.91
C LEU A 79 -11.58 -3.75 -3.80
N GLY A 80 -12.53 -4.57 -3.37
CA GLY A 80 -13.83 -4.80 -3.98
C GLY A 80 -14.94 -3.88 -3.47
N ARG A 81 -14.64 -2.95 -2.56
CA ARG A 81 -15.63 -2.00 -2.01
C ARG A 81 -16.14 -1.00 -3.05
N ALA A 82 -17.36 -0.51 -2.84
CA ALA A 82 -18.03 0.40 -3.76
C ALA A 82 -17.21 1.69 -3.98
N GLU A 83 -16.65 2.24 -2.92
CA GLU A 83 -15.85 3.47 -2.96
C GLU A 83 -14.59 3.31 -3.84
N VAL A 84 -13.98 2.12 -3.85
CA VAL A 84 -12.83 1.79 -4.71
C VAL A 84 -13.25 1.70 -6.18
N LYS A 85 -14.42 1.08 -6.43
CA LYS A 85 -15.00 0.95 -7.79
C LYS A 85 -15.41 2.31 -8.34
N GLU A 86 -16.05 3.15 -7.53
CA GLU A 86 -16.48 4.51 -7.87
C GLU A 86 -15.29 5.42 -8.14
N ALA A 87 -14.22 5.32 -7.33
CA ALA A 87 -12.98 6.05 -7.57
C ALA A 87 -12.24 5.58 -8.83
N LYS A 88 -12.63 4.42 -9.40
CA LYS A 88 -11.96 3.74 -10.51
C LYS A 88 -10.45 3.63 -10.24
N ALA A 89 -10.07 3.14 -9.06
CA ALA A 89 -8.67 3.05 -8.67
C ALA A 89 -7.97 1.83 -9.31
N PHE A 90 -6.74 2.04 -9.78
CA PHE A 90 -5.79 0.96 -10.01
C PHE A 90 -5.27 0.44 -8.67
N ALA A 91 -4.94 -0.85 -8.59
CA ALA A 91 -4.20 -1.39 -7.45
C ALA A 91 -3.03 -2.27 -7.89
N LEU A 92 -1.89 -2.09 -7.23
CA LEU A 92 -0.67 -2.87 -7.41
C LEU A 92 -0.41 -3.64 -6.11
N LEU A 93 -0.35 -4.97 -6.21
CA LEU A 93 -0.12 -5.87 -5.09
C LEU A 93 1.13 -6.72 -5.36
N PRO A 94 2.33 -6.16 -5.14
CA PRO A 94 3.56 -6.93 -5.26
C PRO A 94 3.66 -8.01 -4.18
N GLN A 95 4.25 -9.16 -4.52
CA GLN A 95 4.55 -10.22 -3.56
C GLN A 95 6.03 -10.17 -3.18
N CYS A 96 6.31 -9.87 -1.91
CA CYS A 96 7.63 -9.98 -1.33
C CYS A 96 8.06 -11.46 -1.33
N PRO A 97 9.25 -11.79 -1.86
CA PRO A 97 9.75 -13.16 -1.85
C PRO A 97 9.94 -13.74 -0.43
N ASP A 98 9.96 -15.06 -0.35
CA ASP A 98 10.35 -15.77 0.88
C ASP A 98 11.73 -15.34 1.37
N GLY A 99 11.89 -15.30 2.69
CA GLY A 99 13.14 -14.87 3.34
C GLY A 99 13.44 -13.36 3.25
N LYS A 100 12.65 -12.57 2.52
CA LYS A 100 12.81 -11.11 2.41
C LYS A 100 11.74 -10.38 3.24
N GLN A 101 11.93 -9.07 3.36
CA GLN A 101 11.04 -8.14 4.07
C GLN A 101 10.92 -6.83 3.28
N TRP A 102 9.81 -6.11 3.42
CA TRP A 102 9.69 -4.73 2.92
C TRP A 102 10.65 -3.77 3.63
N VAL A 103 11.00 -4.05 4.88
CA VAL A 103 12.00 -3.31 5.66
C VAL A 103 12.83 -4.33 6.44
N ASN A 104 14.16 -4.27 6.31
CA ASN A 104 15.09 -5.25 6.90
C ASN A 104 15.31 -4.99 8.40
N VAL A 105 14.27 -5.14 9.22
CA VAL A 105 14.28 -4.80 10.65
C VAL A 105 13.58 -5.86 11.51
N PRO A 106 13.98 -6.00 12.79
CA PRO A 106 13.26 -6.83 13.75
C PRO A 106 11.99 -6.12 14.22
N TRP A 107 10.83 -6.56 13.71
CA TRP A 107 9.51 -5.97 14.00
C TRP A 107 9.05 -6.08 15.46
N ALA A 108 9.58 -7.03 16.24
CA ALA A 108 9.21 -7.19 17.65
C ALA A 108 9.61 -6.00 18.53
N LYS A 109 10.47 -5.10 18.04
CA LYS A 109 10.87 -3.89 18.77
C LYS A 109 9.86 -2.75 18.65
N GLY A 110 9.03 -2.72 17.62
CA GLY A 110 8.13 -1.58 17.36
C GLY A 110 8.85 -0.26 17.03
N SER A 111 10.18 -0.27 16.86
CA SER A 111 10.98 0.92 16.55
C SER A 111 12.21 0.52 15.76
N TYR A 112 12.66 1.36 14.83
CA TYR A 112 13.89 1.14 14.07
C TYR A 112 14.46 2.46 13.54
N THR A 113 15.74 2.41 13.14
CA THR A 113 16.35 3.41 12.26
C THR A 113 16.38 2.83 10.85
N SER A 114 15.93 3.59 9.86
CA SER A 114 15.76 3.08 8.49
C SER A 114 17.07 2.51 7.96
N PRO A 115 17.12 1.19 7.65
CA PRO A 115 18.28 0.61 6.98
C PRO A 115 18.30 1.04 5.51
N ALA A 116 19.31 0.56 4.77
CA ALA A 116 19.28 0.57 3.32
C ALA A 116 17.95 -0.02 2.81
N VAL A 117 17.45 0.53 1.69
CA VAL A 117 16.19 0.05 1.09
C VAL A 117 16.28 -1.43 0.82
N SER A 118 15.25 -2.18 1.22
CA SER A 118 15.20 -3.59 0.87
C SER A 118 14.89 -3.73 -0.61
N GLU A 119 15.48 -4.75 -1.24
CA GLU A 119 15.23 -5.03 -2.66
C GLU A 119 13.73 -5.11 -3.02
N PRO A 120 12.85 -5.83 -2.29
CA PRO A 120 11.44 -5.91 -2.68
C PRO A 120 10.72 -4.55 -2.56
N LEU A 121 11.04 -3.71 -1.57
CA LEU A 121 10.44 -2.38 -1.48
C LEU A 121 10.93 -1.46 -2.59
N ASP A 122 12.22 -1.51 -2.93
CA ASP A 122 12.77 -0.75 -4.05
C ASP A 122 12.11 -1.15 -5.37
N LEU A 123 11.99 -2.45 -5.64
CA LEU A 123 11.28 -2.97 -6.82
C LEU A 123 9.79 -2.56 -6.84
N ALA A 124 9.12 -2.54 -5.69
CA ALA A 124 7.73 -2.09 -5.59
C ALA A 124 7.58 -0.60 -5.93
N LEU A 125 8.51 0.25 -5.48
CA LEU A 125 8.53 1.67 -5.81
C LEU A 125 8.84 1.90 -7.30
N GLN A 126 9.78 1.14 -7.87
CA GLN A 126 10.06 1.17 -9.31
C GLN A 126 8.85 0.70 -10.15
N LEU A 127 8.10 -0.30 -9.67
CA LEU A 127 6.84 -0.73 -10.29
C LEU A 127 5.80 0.40 -10.28
N VAL A 128 5.70 1.20 -9.21
CA VAL A 128 4.85 2.40 -9.19
C VAL A 128 5.31 3.41 -10.25
N ASP A 129 6.61 3.68 -10.33
CA ASP A 129 7.19 4.61 -11.32
C ASP A 129 6.92 4.15 -12.78
N ALA A 130 7.01 2.84 -13.05
CA ALA A 130 6.67 2.28 -14.36
C ALA A 130 5.17 2.40 -14.66
N SER A 131 4.32 2.08 -13.68
CA SER A 131 2.86 2.17 -13.82
C SER A 131 2.39 3.59 -14.10
N LEU A 132 3.01 4.60 -13.49
CA LEU A 132 2.72 6.02 -13.76
C LEU A 132 3.02 6.45 -15.21
N LYS A 133 3.91 5.74 -15.91
CA LYS A 133 4.25 6.02 -17.31
C LYS A 133 3.33 5.28 -18.28
N GLU A 134 2.90 4.09 -17.92
CA GLU A 134 2.19 3.16 -18.82
C GLU A 134 0.66 3.19 -18.67
N LEU A 135 0.18 3.60 -17.49
CA LEU A 135 -1.25 3.59 -17.15
C LEU A 135 -1.77 5.02 -16.97
N PRO A 136 -3.08 5.27 -17.21
CA PRO A 136 -3.70 6.57 -17.02
C PRO A 136 -3.89 6.88 -15.51
N ILE A 137 -2.79 7.01 -14.79
CA ILE A 137 -2.78 7.27 -13.35
C ILE A 137 -2.60 8.77 -13.10
N ASP A 138 -3.37 9.32 -12.16
CA ASP A 138 -3.22 10.67 -11.65
C ASP A 138 -2.01 10.69 -10.69
N PRO A 139 -0.91 11.36 -11.05
CA PRO A 139 0.30 11.32 -10.23
C PRO A 139 0.11 11.97 -8.86
N ASP A 140 -0.93 12.79 -8.66
CA ASP A 140 -1.27 13.41 -7.37
C ASP A 140 -2.20 12.54 -6.51
N ARG A 141 -2.60 11.36 -7.00
CA ARG A 141 -3.49 10.41 -6.32
C ARG A 141 -2.89 9.00 -6.28
N VAL A 142 -1.64 8.94 -5.83
CA VAL A 142 -0.94 7.68 -5.52
C VAL A 142 -0.99 7.45 -4.02
N TYR A 143 -1.44 6.29 -3.60
CA TYR A 143 -1.63 5.92 -2.20
C TYR A 143 -0.85 4.64 -1.88
N VAL A 144 -0.48 4.47 -0.62
CA VAL A 144 0.14 3.22 -0.14
C VAL A 144 -0.55 2.73 1.12
N MET A 145 -0.74 1.42 1.23
CA MET A 145 -1.30 0.80 2.42
C MET A 145 -0.69 -0.58 2.65
N GLY A 146 -0.75 -1.07 3.89
CA GLY A 146 -0.25 -2.39 4.20
C GLY A 146 -0.45 -2.78 5.65
N LEU A 147 -0.29 -4.08 5.92
CA LEU A 147 -0.51 -4.69 7.24
C LEU A 147 0.74 -5.37 7.76
N SER A 148 1.00 -5.31 9.07
CA SER A 148 2.13 -5.97 9.73
C SER A 148 3.46 -5.62 9.05
N MET A 149 4.18 -6.57 8.44
CA MET A 149 5.34 -6.31 7.58
C MET A 149 5.08 -5.23 6.52
N GLY A 150 3.89 -5.22 5.90
CA GLY A 150 3.44 -4.20 4.96
C GLY A 150 3.11 -2.85 5.62
N GLY A 151 2.76 -2.83 6.91
CA GLY A 151 2.62 -1.60 7.69
C GLY A 151 3.96 -0.90 7.89
N TYR A 152 5.02 -1.66 8.20
CA TYR A 152 6.41 -1.17 8.17
C TYR A 152 6.79 -0.67 6.77
N GLY A 153 6.51 -1.46 5.74
CA GLY A 153 6.77 -1.08 4.35
C GLY A 153 6.02 0.19 3.92
N THR A 154 4.82 0.43 4.46
CA THR A 154 4.02 1.62 4.15
C THR A 154 4.65 2.89 4.71
N PHE A 155 5.10 2.85 5.98
CA PHE A 155 5.85 3.96 6.56
C PHE A 155 7.19 4.17 5.83
N ASP A 156 7.94 3.10 5.55
CA ASP A 156 9.23 3.21 4.89
C ASP A 156 9.10 3.68 3.42
N ALA A 157 8.02 3.32 2.72
CA ALA A 157 7.72 3.81 1.38
C ALA A 157 7.57 5.34 1.35
N ILE A 158 6.79 5.92 2.27
CA ILE A 158 6.62 7.38 2.33
C ILE A 158 7.90 8.09 2.77
N GLN A 159 8.70 7.47 3.64
CA GLN A 159 10.01 8.02 4.07
C GLN A 159 11.03 8.05 2.93
N ARG A 160 11.02 7.04 2.05
CA ARG A 160 11.92 6.98 0.88
C ARG A 160 11.46 7.86 -0.27
N ARG A 161 10.16 8.09 -0.40
CA ARG A 161 9.56 8.86 -1.50
C ARG A 161 8.51 9.85 -0.97
N PRO A 162 8.90 10.85 -0.16
CA PRO A 162 7.95 11.78 0.50
C PRO A 162 7.13 12.62 -0.47
N GLY A 163 7.58 12.76 -1.73
CA GLY A 163 6.84 13.44 -2.80
C GLY A 163 6.04 12.51 -3.72
N LEU A 164 5.98 11.20 -3.47
CA LEU A 164 5.26 10.26 -4.34
C LEU A 164 3.81 10.08 -3.90
N PHE A 165 3.58 9.86 -2.61
CA PHE A 165 2.28 9.45 -2.09
C PHE A 165 1.45 10.63 -1.56
N ALA A 166 0.17 10.63 -1.88
CA ALA A 166 -0.82 11.56 -1.33
C ALA A 166 -1.34 11.10 0.05
N ALA A 167 -1.44 9.78 0.27
CA ALA A 167 -1.87 9.22 1.53
C ALA A 167 -1.21 7.86 1.83
N ALA A 168 -1.09 7.55 3.12
CA ALA A 168 -0.61 6.28 3.62
C ALA A 168 -1.52 5.69 4.71
N VAL A 169 -1.76 4.38 4.62
CA VAL A 169 -2.56 3.61 5.59
C VAL A 169 -1.73 2.44 6.14
N PRO A 170 -0.84 2.69 7.11
CA PRO A 170 -0.09 1.64 7.79
C PRO A 170 -0.96 0.98 8.87
N VAL A 171 -1.07 -0.34 8.83
CA VAL A 171 -1.77 -1.15 9.85
C VAL A 171 -0.76 -2.02 10.59
N CYS A 172 -0.76 -1.94 11.92
CA CYS A 172 0.15 -2.64 12.83
C CYS A 172 1.64 -2.65 12.39
N GLY A 173 2.16 -1.46 12.07
CA GLY A 173 3.56 -1.21 11.71
C GLY A 173 4.23 -0.16 12.59
N ALA A 174 5.50 0.13 12.28
CA ALA A 174 6.26 1.22 12.91
C ALA A 174 6.99 2.07 11.85
N MET A 175 7.50 3.22 12.27
CA MET A 175 8.20 4.20 11.45
C MET A 175 9.54 4.58 12.10
N ASP A 176 10.57 4.85 11.30
CA ASP A 176 11.73 5.62 11.79
C ASP A 176 11.30 7.09 12.08
N VAL A 177 11.05 7.38 13.36
CA VAL A 177 10.53 8.68 13.81
C VAL A 177 11.45 9.86 13.50
N SER A 178 12.75 9.62 13.26
CA SER A 178 13.70 10.68 12.88
C SER A 178 13.38 11.30 11.51
N LYS A 179 12.63 10.59 10.66
CA LYS A 179 12.20 11.05 9.33
C LYS A 179 10.82 11.72 9.30
N SER A 180 10.20 11.91 10.46
CA SER A 180 8.84 12.47 10.57
C SER A 180 8.66 13.81 9.83
N LYS A 181 9.67 14.70 9.88
CA LYS A 181 9.66 15.98 9.16
C LYS A 181 9.61 15.83 7.63
N ASP A 182 10.29 14.82 7.10
CA ASP A 182 10.36 14.58 5.65
C ASP A 182 9.01 14.15 5.09
N VAL A 183 8.19 13.48 5.91
CA VAL A 183 6.90 12.90 5.49
C VAL A 183 5.67 13.65 6.03
N ALA A 184 5.86 14.78 6.72
CA ALA A 184 4.78 15.51 7.39
C ALA A 184 3.67 16.02 6.44
N LYS A 185 3.96 16.08 5.13
CA LYS A 185 2.99 16.48 4.08
C LYS A 185 2.13 15.32 3.57
N VAL A 186 2.44 14.08 3.92
CA VAL A 186 1.65 12.91 3.51
C VAL A 186 0.50 12.71 4.50
N ALA A 187 -0.72 12.57 4.00
CA ALA A 187 -1.86 12.27 4.85
C ALA A 187 -1.72 10.83 5.39
N VAL A 188 -1.68 10.66 6.71
CA VAL A 188 -1.53 9.34 7.35
C VAL A 188 -2.77 8.99 8.16
N TRP A 189 -3.31 7.78 7.95
CA TRP A 189 -4.26 7.16 8.87
C TRP A 189 -3.70 5.81 9.33
N ALA A 190 -3.13 5.80 10.53
CA ALA A 190 -2.55 4.61 11.12
C ALA A 190 -3.59 3.80 11.91
N PHE A 191 -3.41 2.48 11.95
CA PHE A 191 -4.28 1.56 12.67
C PHE A 191 -3.48 0.56 13.50
N HIS A 192 -3.95 0.21 14.70
CA HIS A 192 -3.33 -0.83 15.54
C HIS A 192 -4.37 -1.47 16.47
N GLY A 193 -4.11 -2.69 16.96
CA GLY A 193 -4.84 -3.29 18.09
C GLY A 193 -4.06 -3.12 19.40
N ASP A 194 -4.71 -2.77 20.50
CA ASP A 194 -4.01 -2.49 21.78
C ASP A 194 -3.43 -3.75 22.46
N LYS A 195 -3.83 -4.95 22.01
CA LYS A 195 -3.31 -6.25 22.48
C LYS A 195 -2.39 -6.93 21.47
N ASP A 196 -1.86 -6.21 20.48
CA ASP A 196 -0.87 -6.78 19.56
C ASP A 196 0.41 -7.17 20.31
N THR A 197 0.72 -8.47 20.32
CA THR A 197 1.92 -9.04 20.95
C THR A 197 3.02 -9.39 19.93
N VAL A 198 2.77 -9.20 18.63
CA VAL A 198 3.73 -9.49 17.56
C VAL A 198 4.46 -8.21 17.17
N VAL A 199 3.69 -7.13 16.96
CA VAL A 199 4.21 -5.78 16.76
C VAL A 199 3.70 -4.92 17.91
N PRO A 200 4.58 -4.34 18.74
CA PRO A 200 4.13 -3.50 19.84
C PRO A 200 3.32 -2.29 19.34
N PRO A 201 2.14 -1.99 19.93
CA PRO A 201 1.35 -0.81 19.59
C PRO A 201 2.11 0.52 19.75
N SER A 202 3.14 0.53 20.61
CA SER A 202 4.05 1.66 20.79
C SER A 202 4.63 2.15 19.46
N GLY A 203 4.93 1.26 18.50
CA GLY A 203 5.49 1.67 17.23
C GLY A 203 4.58 2.56 16.39
N SER A 204 3.26 2.32 16.40
CA SER A 204 2.30 3.21 15.75
C SER A 204 2.03 4.46 16.58
N ARG A 205 1.96 4.34 17.91
CA ARG A 205 1.78 5.49 18.82
C ARG A 205 2.91 6.51 18.66
N GLU A 206 4.16 6.04 18.65
CA GLU A 206 5.36 6.86 18.49
C GLU A 206 5.43 7.50 17.10
N ALA A 207 5.09 6.76 16.04
CA ALA A 207 5.01 7.31 14.69
C ALA A 207 4.00 8.46 14.60
N VAL A 208 2.79 8.26 15.14
CA VAL A 208 1.73 9.28 15.17
C VAL A 208 2.14 10.50 16.01
N ALA A 209 2.78 10.29 17.16
CA ALA A 209 3.28 11.37 18.00
C ALA A 209 4.37 12.19 17.28
N ALA A 210 5.32 11.53 16.62
CA ALA A 210 6.38 12.18 15.87
C ALA A 210 5.85 12.97 14.67
N LEU A 211 4.86 12.43 13.94
CA LEU A 211 4.19 13.14 12.84
C LEU A 211 3.47 14.41 13.34
N ARG A 212 2.75 14.32 14.47
CA ARG A 212 2.12 15.50 15.09
C ARG A 212 3.16 16.54 15.51
N ALA A 213 4.27 16.11 16.12
CA ALA A 213 5.37 16.99 16.50
C ALA A 213 6.05 17.66 15.28
N ALA A 214 6.00 17.01 14.12
CA ALA A 214 6.48 17.57 12.85
C ALA A 214 5.45 18.49 12.15
N GLY A 215 4.29 18.75 12.76
CA GLY A 215 3.25 19.62 12.24
C GLY A 215 2.23 18.95 11.32
N ALA A 216 2.27 17.62 11.18
CA ALA A 216 1.27 16.86 10.43
C ALA A 216 -0.01 16.64 11.26
N GLN A 217 -1.09 16.24 10.59
CA GLN A 217 -2.38 15.91 11.22
C GLN A 217 -2.78 14.44 10.97
N PRO A 218 -2.00 13.45 11.47
CA PRO A 218 -2.32 12.05 11.27
C PRO A 218 -3.61 11.64 11.99
N ARG A 219 -4.43 10.82 11.33
CA ARG A 219 -5.48 10.03 11.98
C ARG A 219 -4.87 8.78 12.60
N TYR A 220 -5.39 8.38 13.75
CA TYR A 220 -4.98 7.15 14.43
C TYR A 220 -6.16 6.47 15.07
N THR A 221 -6.37 5.20 14.73
CA THR A 221 -7.39 4.36 15.36
C THR A 221 -6.70 3.18 16.03
N GLU A 222 -6.84 3.08 17.35
CA GLU A 222 -6.38 1.94 18.13
C GLU A 222 -7.60 1.15 18.62
N TYR A 223 -7.66 -0.13 18.28
CA TYR A 223 -8.81 -0.99 18.59
C TYR A 223 -8.63 -1.69 19.96
N PRO A 224 -9.53 -1.43 20.93
CA PRO A 224 -9.48 -2.11 22.23
C PRO A 224 -9.75 -3.61 22.13
N GLY A 225 -8.94 -4.42 22.81
CA GLY A 225 -9.04 -5.88 22.86
C GLY A 225 -8.54 -6.59 21.60
N VAL A 226 -8.10 -5.87 20.56
CA VAL A 226 -7.68 -6.46 19.29
C VAL A 226 -6.19 -6.77 19.31
N GLY A 227 -5.85 -8.00 18.89
CA GLY A 227 -4.46 -8.46 18.77
C GLY A 227 -3.82 -8.08 17.42
N HIS A 228 -2.94 -8.96 16.93
CA HIS A 228 -2.16 -8.68 15.72
C HIS A 228 -3.00 -8.44 14.46
N ASN A 229 -4.18 -9.07 14.38
CA ASN A 229 -5.09 -9.03 13.23
C ASN A 229 -5.90 -7.72 13.08
N SER A 230 -5.34 -6.58 13.48
CA SER A 230 -5.99 -5.25 13.44
C SER A 230 -6.36 -4.77 12.03
N TRP A 231 -5.85 -5.40 10.97
CA TRP A 231 -6.29 -5.16 9.59
C TRP A 231 -7.73 -5.60 9.32
N ALA A 232 -8.25 -6.59 10.05
CA ALA A 232 -9.62 -7.05 9.88
C ALA A 232 -10.66 -5.97 10.20
N PRO A 233 -10.62 -5.26 11.35
CA PRO A 233 -11.47 -4.09 11.58
C PRO A 233 -11.03 -2.88 10.73
N ALA A 234 -9.72 -2.62 10.55
CA ALA A 234 -9.26 -1.46 9.80
C ALA A 234 -9.79 -1.39 8.37
N PHE A 235 -9.77 -2.50 7.62
CA PHE A 235 -10.27 -2.49 6.24
C PHE A 235 -11.81 -2.50 6.14
N ARG A 236 -12.52 -2.68 7.27
CA ARG A 236 -13.98 -2.53 7.37
C ARG A 236 -14.41 -1.13 7.79
N GLU A 237 -13.47 -0.25 8.16
CA GLU A 237 -13.79 1.12 8.51
C GLU A 237 -14.57 1.80 7.39
N ARG A 238 -15.74 2.35 7.72
CA ARG A 238 -16.68 2.83 6.71
C ARG A 238 -16.08 3.98 5.92
N GLU A 239 -15.35 4.86 6.59
CA GLU A 239 -14.76 6.06 6.01
C GLU A 239 -13.40 5.84 5.34
N LEU A 240 -12.78 4.67 5.48
CA LEU A 240 -11.37 4.47 5.07
C LEU A 240 -11.16 4.88 3.61
N TRP A 241 -11.92 4.28 2.68
CA TRP A 241 -11.74 4.53 1.26
C TRP A 241 -12.16 5.94 0.84
N THR A 242 -13.25 6.45 1.39
CA THR A 242 -13.68 7.84 1.17
C THR A 242 -12.59 8.81 1.61
N TRP A 243 -11.97 8.57 2.78
CA TRP A 243 -10.86 9.37 3.27
C TRP A 243 -9.62 9.27 2.38
N VAL A 244 -9.21 8.06 1.98
CA VAL A 244 -8.05 7.84 1.08
C VAL A 244 -8.25 8.59 -0.23
N PHE A 245 -9.39 8.40 -0.90
CA PHE A 245 -9.64 8.97 -2.23
C PHE A 245 -9.90 10.47 -2.23
N ALA A 246 -10.18 11.07 -1.07
CA ALA A 246 -10.23 12.52 -0.88
C ALA A 246 -8.83 13.17 -0.85
N GLN A 247 -7.78 12.42 -0.52
CA GLN A 247 -6.44 12.98 -0.42
C GLN A 247 -5.83 13.24 -1.80
N ARG A 248 -5.07 14.33 -1.90
CA ARG A 248 -4.23 14.68 -3.06
C ARG A 248 -2.89 15.22 -2.58
N ARG A 249 -1.83 14.89 -3.30
CA ARG A 249 -0.49 15.42 -2.98
C ARG A 249 -0.48 16.94 -3.10
N GLY A 250 0.09 17.61 -2.10
CA GLY A 250 0.27 19.07 -2.09
C GLY A 250 -0.97 19.88 -1.74
N LYS A 251 -2.03 19.25 -1.23
CA LYS A 251 -3.23 19.91 -0.70
C LYS A 251 -3.45 19.56 0.77
#